data_AF-A0A087N631-F1
#
_entry.id   AF-A0A087N631-F1
#
_cell.length_a   1.000
_cell.length_b   1.000
_cell.length_c   1.000
_cell.angle_alpha   90.00
_cell.angle_beta   90.00
_cell.angle_gamma   90.00
#
_symmetry.space_group_name_H-M   'P 1'
#
loop_
_entity.id
_entity.type
_entity.pdbx_description
1 polymer ?
#
loop_
_entity_poly.entity_id
_entity_poly.type
_entity_poly.pdbx_seq_one_letter_code
_entity_poly.pdbx_strand_id
1 'polypeptide(L)'
;MEQAFEIFKERHTQLYSTTYKPFTIKLDDNKLYALYEVASTHHGHLFFSKLESTMHAMDSLYRVVFSILENLPNRNKELEEAFYIFIEDKHNFEKMLAYIPSYLKSLSVKRIEALYPKHPMYQDIQHFLFDKLPFYGDFENSLAMHERLIDQLYLKFHLILFEGETFMTDSDFEEKLFLPIFEATKSNIEKRAWELLEVKGYDMEELSKVLQC
;
A
#
# COMPACT_ATOMS: atom_id res chain seq x y z
N MET A 1 -9.08 -3.60 -32.63
CA MET A 1 -8.12 -3.84 -31.53
C MET A 1 -7.05 -2.75 -31.53
N GLU A 2 -6.42 -2.49 -32.68
CA GLU A 2 -5.44 -1.42 -32.89
C GLU A 2 -5.92 -0.02 -32.43
N GLN A 3 -7.13 0.41 -32.82
CA GLN A 3 -7.67 1.71 -32.41
C GLN A 3 -7.85 1.88 -30.88
N ALA A 4 -8.20 0.80 -30.16
CA ALA A 4 -8.39 0.86 -28.71
C ALA A 4 -7.05 0.97 -27.97
N PHE A 5 -6.00 0.32 -28.49
CA PHE A 5 -4.64 0.47 -27.98
C PHE A 5 -4.09 1.87 -28.25
N GLU A 6 -4.30 2.45 -29.43
CA GLU A 6 -3.83 3.82 -29.72
C GLU A 6 -4.48 4.85 -28.80
N ILE A 7 -5.78 4.74 -28.52
CA ILE A 7 -6.48 5.61 -27.57
C ILE A 7 -5.92 5.44 -26.15
N PHE A 8 -5.63 4.20 -25.73
CA PHE A 8 -5.00 3.93 -24.45
C PHE A 8 -3.61 4.56 -24.35
N LYS A 9 -2.78 4.38 -25.38
CA LYS A 9 -1.42 4.93 -25.48
C LYS A 9 -1.43 6.46 -25.47
N GLU A 10 -2.32 7.08 -26.22
CA GLU A 10 -2.49 8.53 -26.24
C GLU A 10 -2.87 9.05 -24.85
N ARG A 11 -3.87 8.42 -24.21
CA ARG A 11 -4.33 8.81 -22.88
C ARG A 11 -3.23 8.63 -21.83
N HIS A 12 -2.49 7.53 -21.88
CA HIS A 12 -1.32 7.29 -21.04
C HIS A 12 -0.28 8.40 -21.21
N THR A 13 0.08 8.71 -22.46
CA THR A 13 1.06 9.76 -22.78
C THR A 13 0.64 11.11 -22.23
N GLN A 14 -0.64 11.48 -22.37
CA GLN A 14 -1.19 12.72 -21.85
C GLN A 14 -1.02 12.83 -20.33
N LEU A 15 -1.29 11.75 -19.59
CA LEU A 15 -1.27 11.74 -18.13
C LEU A 15 0.15 11.60 -17.56
N TYR A 16 1.00 10.79 -18.18
CA TYR A 16 2.24 10.33 -17.55
C TYR A 16 3.51 10.85 -18.20
N SER A 17 3.48 11.22 -19.49
CA SER A 17 4.69 11.59 -20.23
C SER A 17 4.94 13.10 -20.34
N THR A 18 3.99 13.94 -19.91
CA THR A 18 4.08 15.40 -20.08
C THR A 18 4.43 16.14 -18.78
N THR A 19 3.73 15.85 -17.68
CA THR A 19 3.86 16.60 -16.42
C THR A 19 3.76 15.74 -15.15
N TYR A 20 3.92 14.43 -15.28
CA TYR A 20 3.77 13.52 -14.15
C TYR A 20 4.91 13.69 -13.14
N LYS A 21 4.58 13.52 -11.86
CA LYS A 21 5.53 13.63 -10.74
C LYS A 21 5.72 12.27 -10.08
N PRO A 22 6.95 11.93 -9.64
CA PRO A 22 8.12 12.80 -9.52
C PRO A 22 8.88 13.05 -10.83
N PHE A 23 8.67 12.24 -11.87
CA PHE A 23 9.21 12.44 -13.21
C PHE A 23 8.24 11.89 -14.26
N THR A 24 8.50 12.18 -15.54
CA THR A 24 7.67 11.70 -16.65
C THR A 24 7.91 10.22 -16.92
N ILE A 25 6.86 9.42 -17.02
CA ILE A 25 6.95 8.00 -17.34
C ILE A 25 6.80 7.82 -18.85
N LYS A 26 7.80 7.16 -19.46
CA LYS A 26 7.80 6.79 -20.87
C LYS A 26 8.04 5.30 -20.98
N LEU A 27 6.99 4.56 -21.30
CA LEU A 27 7.08 3.13 -21.57
C LEU A 27 7.17 2.89 -23.07
N ASP A 28 7.90 1.86 -23.48
CA ASP A 28 7.90 1.39 -24.85
C ASP A 28 6.53 0.76 -25.22
N ASP A 29 6.27 0.66 -26.52
CA ASP A 29 4.99 0.16 -27.05
C ASP A 29 4.68 -1.26 -26.60
N ASN A 30 5.68 -2.12 -26.40
CA ASN A 30 5.46 -3.50 -25.97
C ASN A 30 4.96 -3.53 -24.52
N LYS A 31 5.57 -2.75 -23.62
CA LYS A 31 5.15 -2.65 -22.22
C LYS A 31 3.77 -1.99 -22.10
N LEU A 32 3.50 -0.94 -22.88
CA LEU A 32 2.17 -0.32 -22.93
C LEU A 32 1.12 -1.31 -23.43
N TYR A 33 1.43 -2.06 -24.49
CA TYR A 33 0.52 -3.05 -25.06
C TYR A 33 0.20 -4.17 -24.06
N ALA A 34 1.19 -4.66 -23.31
CA ALA A 34 0.96 -5.66 -22.27
C ALA A 34 0.02 -5.15 -21.16
N LEU A 35 0.22 -3.91 -20.70
CA LEU A 35 -0.68 -3.27 -19.71
C LEU A 35 -2.09 -3.06 -20.26
N TYR A 36 -2.20 -2.70 -21.54
CA TYR A 36 -3.47 -2.59 -22.25
C TYR A 36 -4.17 -3.95 -22.38
N GLU A 37 -3.47 -5.03 -22.72
CA GLU A 37 -4.08 -6.36 -22.89
C GLU A 37 -4.70 -6.87 -21.59
N VAL A 38 -4.02 -6.72 -20.44
CA VAL A 38 -4.58 -7.16 -19.16
C VAL A 38 -5.82 -6.33 -18.76
N ALA A 39 -5.80 -5.02 -19.02
CA ALA A 39 -6.93 -4.13 -18.74
C ALA A 39 -8.13 -4.38 -19.69
N SER A 40 -7.85 -4.52 -20.98
CA SER A 40 -8.87 -4.75 -22.01
C SER A 40 -9.51 -6.13 -21.88
N THR A 41 -8.75 -7.16 -21.51
CA THR A 41 -9.28 -8.49 -21.18
C THR A 41 -10.26 -8.41 -20.01
N HIS A 42 -9.99 -7.56 -19.03
CA HIS A 42 -10.88 -7.37 -17.89
C HIS A 42 -12.18 -6.61 -18.25
N HIS A 43 -12.09 -5.57 -19.08
CA HIS A 43 -13.24 -4.74 -19.44
C HIS A 43 -14.05 -5.24 -20.64
N GLY A 44 -13.45 -6.08 -21.49
CA GLY A 44 -14.04 -6.56 -22.73
C GLY A 44 -14.57 -5.42 -23.60
N HIS A 45 -15.84 -5.50 -24.00
CA HIS A 45 -16.50 -4.50 -24.83
C HIS A 45 -16.70 -3.13 -24.14
N LEU A 46 -16.51 -3.03 -22.82
CA LEU A 46 -16.70 -1.80 -22.04
C LEU A 46 -15.42 -0.97 -21.90
N PHE A 47 -14.32 -1.35 -22.58
CA PHE A 47 -13.01 -0.73 -22.42
C PHE A 47 -13.06 0.81 -22.46
N PHE A 48 -13.68 1.42 -23.47
CA PHE A 48 -13.74 2.88 -23.59
C PHE A 48 -14.45 3.56 -22.41
N SER A 49 -15.54 2.96 -21.92
CA SER A 49 -16.26 3.47 -20.75
C SER A 49 -15.49 3.31 -19.43
N LYS A 50 -14.47 2.44 -19.42
CA LYS A 50 -13.65 2.12 -18.25
C LYS A 50 -12.22 2.65 -18.35
N LEU A 51 -11.87 3.35 -19.43
CA LEU A 51 -10.52 3.86 -19.68
C LEU A 51 -9.99 4.68 -18.51
N GLU A 52 -10.80 5.58 -17.94
CA GLU A 52 -10.38 6.39 -16.79
C GLU A 52 -10.18 5.56 -15.52
N SER A 53 -10.95 4.49 -15.32
CA SER A 53 -10.71 3.54 -14.22
C SER A 53 -9.38 2.81 -14.41
N THR A 54 -9.05 2.41 -15.64
CA THR A 54 -7.74 1.83 -15.98
C THR A 54 -6.61 2.82 -15.72
N MET A 55 -6.74 4.07 -16.16
CA MET A 55 -5.74 5.11 -15.88
C MET A 55 -5.58 5.34 -14.38
N HIS A 56 -6.67 5.34 -13.60
CA HIS A 56 -6.56 5.47 -12.15
C HIS A 56 -5.82 4.28 -11.50
N ALA A 57 -6.05 3.05 -12.00
CA ALA A 57 -5.29 1.89 -11.58
C ALA A 57 -3.80 2.02 -11.92
N MET A 58 -3.46 2.58 -13.09
CA MET A 58 -2.07 2.85 -13.49
C MET A 58 -1.40 3.94 -12.64
N ASP A 59 -2.11 5.04 -12.34
CA ASP A 59 -1.60 6.07 -11.43
C ASP A 59 -1.32 5.48 -10.04
N SER A 60 -2.26 4.68 -9.52
CA SER A 60 -2.09 3.98 -8.24
C SER A 60 -0.89 3.03 -8.28
N LEU A 61 -0.75 2.26 -9.36
CA LEU A 61 0.40 1.37 -9.60
C LEU A 61 1.72 2.13 -9.56
N TYR A 62 1.85 3.23 -10.31
CA TYR A 62 3.10 3.99 -10.34
C TYR A 62 3.43 4.60 -8.97
N ARG A 63 2.43 5.12 -8.25
CA ARG A 63 2.62 5.64 -6.89
C ARG A 63 3.13 4.59 -5.92
N VAL A 64 2.57 3.37 -5.96
CA VAL A 64 3.06 2.30 -5.09
C VAL A 64 4.47 1.86 -5.48
N VAL A 65 4.79 1.76 -6.79
CA VAL A 65 6.18 1.46 -7.23
C VAL A 65 7.14 2.50 -6.68
N PHE A 66 6.80 3.79 -6.80
CA PHE A 66 7.64 4.85 -6.24
C PHE A 66 7.82 4.65 -4.74
N SER A 67 6.74 4.50 -3.98
CA SER A 67 6.80 4.28 -2.53
C SER A 67 7.71 3.11 -2.15
N ILE A 68 7.64 1.98 -2.88
CA ILE A 68 8.53 0.84 -2.67
C ILE A 68 9.99 1.24 -2.92
N LEU A 69 10.28 1.89 -4.05
CA LEU A 69 11.62 2.34 -4.40
C LEU A 69 12.15 3.43 -3.47
N GLU A 70 11.28 4.22 -2.85
CA GLU A 70 11.69 5.24 -1.88
C GLU A 70 12.18 4.67 -0.56
N ASN A 71 11.64 3.51 -0.19
CA ASN A 71 11.93 2.86 1.08
C ASN A 71 13.06 1.80 0.98
N LEU A 72 13.72 1.67 -0.17
CA LEU A 72 14.84 0.73 -0.32
C LEU A 72 16.12 1.21 0.41
N PRO A 73 16.73 0.37 1.26
CA PRO A 73 18.00 0.69 1.90
C PRO A 73 19.12 0.72 0.84
N ASN A 74 19.94 1.78 0.83
CA ASN A 74 21.03 2.10 -0.11
C ASN A 74 20.65 2.92 -1.37
N ARG A 75 19.89 4.02 -1.19
CA ARG A 75 19.63 5.02 -2.23
C ARG A 75 20.91 5.75 -2.69
N ASN A 76 21.60 5.18 -3.68
CA ASN A 76 22.62 5.88 -4.47
C ASN A 76 22.18 6.14 -5.92
N LYS A 77 20.96 5.75 -6.31
CA LYS A 77 20.41 5.95 -7.66
C LYS A 77 19.26 6.94 -7.65
N GLU A 78 19.17 7.74 -8.70
CA GLU A 78 18.02 8.62 -8.95
C GLU A 78 16.74 7.77 -9.08
N LEU A 79 15.61 8.26 -8.53
CA LEU A 79 14.35 7.51 -8.50
C LEU A 79 13.87 7.12 -9.90
N GLU A 80 14.14 7.96 -10.90
CA GLU A 80 13.84 7.67 -12.31
C GLU A 80 14.61 6.45 -12.82
N GLU A 81 15.93 6.38 -12.60
CA GLU A 81 16.75 5.23 -12.99
C GLU A 81 16.27 3.95 -12.28
N ALA A 82 15.98 4.05 -10.97
CA ALA A 82 15.49 2.93 -10.18
C ALA A 82 14.15 2.39 -10.71
N PHE A 83 13.25 3.27 -11.13
CA PHE A 83 11.97 2.88 -11.72
C PHE A 83 12.12 2.15 -13.05
N TYR A 84 12.96 2.64 -13.95
CA TYR A 84 13.18 1.94 -15.22
C TYR A 84 13.89 0.60 -15.00
N ILE A 85 14.87 0.51 -14.09
CA ILE A 85 15.47 -0.78 -13.70
C ILE A 85 14.41 -1.74 -13.15
N PHE A 86 13.50 -1.24 -12.30
CA PHE A 86 12.41 -2.05 -11.75
C PHE A 86 11.50 -2.61 -12.84
N ILE A 87 11.16 -1.81 -13.85
CA ILE A 87 10.28 -2.22 -14.96
C ILE A 87 10.96 -3.12 -15.99
N GLU A 88 12.27 -2.98 -16.19
CA GLU A 88 13.02 -3.91 -17.06
C GLU A 88 13.18 -5.29 -16.44
N ASP A 89 13.08 -5.41 -15.11
CA ASP A 89 13.01 -6.72 -14.46
C ASP A 89 11.68 -7.42 -14.78
N LYS A 90 11.77 -8.59 -15.40
CA LYS A 90 10.61 -9.36 -15.86
C LYS A 90 9.66 -9.71 -14.72
N HIS A 91 10.18 -10.11 -13.56
CA HIS A 91 9.35 -10.54 -12.44
C HIS A 91 8.57 -9.35 -11.86
N ASN A 92 9.22 -8.20 -11.71
CA ASN A 92 8.58 -6.97 -11.28
C ASN A 92 7.53 -6.48 -12.29
N PHE A 93 7.82 -6.58 -13.59
CA PHE A 93 6.84 -6.22 -14.62
C PHE A 93 5.63 -7.15 -14.62
N GLU A 94 5.81 -8.46 -14.40
CA GLU A 94 4.71 -9.41 -14.22
C GLU A 94 3.81 -9.02 -13.04
N LYS A 95 4.38 -8.56 -11.92
CA LYS A 95 3.62 -8.02 -10.79
C LYS A 95 2.82 -6.78 -11.17
N MET A 96 3.39 -5.88 -11.98
CA MET A 96 2.67 -4.72 -12.51
C MET A 96 1.47 -5.11 -13.39
N LEU A 97 1.63 -6.15 -14.22
CA LEU A 97 0.55 -6.69 -15.05
C LEU A 97 -0.54 -7.33 -14.19
N ALA A 98 -0.20 -7.99 -13.08
CA ALA A 98 -1.15 -8.57 -12.13
C ALA A 98 -1.91 -7.48 -11.34
N TYR A 99 -1.26 -6.36 -11.03
CA TYR A 99 -1.84 -5.28 -10.24
C TYR A 99 -3.08 -4.65 -10.90
N ILE A 100 -3.01 -4.31 -12.19
CA ILE A 100 -4.10 -3.59 -12.88
C ILE A 100 -5.45 -4.33 -12.77
N PRO A 101 -5.59 -5.59 -13.23
CA PRO A 101 -6.86 -6.30 -13.12
C PRO A 101 -7.26 -6.55 -11.66
N SER A 102 -6.31 -6.71 -10.75
CA SER A 102 -6.59 -6.92 -9.33
C SER A 102 -7.17 -5.67 -8.67
N TYR A 103 -6.62 -4.50 -8.98
CA TYR A 103 -7.12 -3.20 -8.56
C TYR A 103 -8.54 -2.96 -9.08
N LEU A 104 -8.78 -3.22 -10.37
CA LEU A 104 -10.08 -2.97 -11.02
C LEU A 104 -11.20 -3.88 -10.50
N LYS A 105 -10.85 -5.09 -10.03
CA LYS A 105 -11.81 -6.05 -9.44
C LYS A 105 -12.05 -5.81 -7.95
N SER A 106 -11.07 -5.28 -7.24
CA SER A 106 -11.14 -5.13 -5.79
C SER A 106 -12.08 -4.02 -5.37
N LEU A 107 -12.65 -4.20 -4.18
CA LEU A 107 -13.23 -3.11 -3.42
C LEU A 107 -12.18 -2.01 -3.20
N SER A 108 -12.63 -0.77 -3.24
CA SER A 108 -11.76 0.42 -3.18
C SER A 108 -10.93 0.46 -1.90
N VAL A 109 -9.69 0.95 -2.00
CA VAL A 109 -8.81 1.26 -0.85
C VAL A 109 -9.48 2.11 0.24
N LYS A 110 -10.48 2.93 -0.12
CA LYS A 110 -11.30 3.70 0.84
C LYS A 110 -12.05 2.83 1.86
N ARG A 111 -12.18 1.53 1.62
CA ARG A 111 -12.70 0.58 2.61
C ARG A 111 -11.83 0.47 3.84
N ILE A 112 -10.51 0.67 3.71
CA ILE A 112 -9.59 0.72 4.85
C ILE A 112 -10.10 1.74 5.86
N GLU A 113 -10.28 2.99 5.45
CA GLU A 113 -10.76 4.11 6.29
C GLU A 113 -12.14 3.86 6.92
N ALA A 114 -13.00 3.13 6.21
CA ALA A 114 -14.35 2.85 6.70
C ALA A 114 -14.38 1.73 7.76
N LEU A 115 -13.42 0.81 7.72
CA LEU A 115 -13.45 -0.44 8.48
C LEU A 115 -12.47 -0.43 9.65
N TYR A 116 -11.22 -0.02 9.46
CA TYR A 116 -10.19 -0.13 10.49
C TYR A 116 -10.57 0.58 11.81
N PRO A 117 -11.21 1.79 11.82
CA PRO A 117 -11.51 2.46 13.09
C PRO A 117 -12.52 1.70 13.97
N LYS A 118 -13.29 0.79 13.37
CA LYS A 118 -14.31 -0.02 14.04
C LYS A 118 -13.77 -1.38 14.45
N HIS A 119 -12.56 -1.74 14.04
CA HIS A 119 -11.98 -3.03 14.35
C HIS A 119 -11.53 -3.06 15.83
N PRO A 120 -11.98 -4.03 16.64
CA PRO A 120 -11.67 -4.06 18.08
C PRO A 120 -10.17 -3.98 18.37
N MET A 121 -9.35 -4.77 17.67
CA MET A 121 -7.90 -4.77 17.88
C MET A 121 -7.24 -3.42 17.55
N TYR A 122 -7.78 -2.65 16.60
CA TYR A 122 -7.28 -1.31 16.31
C TYR A 122 -7.61 -0.34 17.45
N GLN A 123 -8.80 -0.45 18.03
CA GLN A 123 -9.22 0.35 19.18
C GLN A 123 -8.34 0.05 20.40
N ASP A 124 -7.98 -1.21 20.61
CA ASP A 124 -7.04 -1.62 21.67
C ASP A 124 -5.65 -1.00 21.44
N ILE A 125 -5.15 -1.03 20.20
CA ILE A 125 -3.87 -0.40 19.83
C ILE A 125 -3.91 1.11 20.08
N GLN A 126 -4.99 1.79 19.67
CA GLN A 126 -5.19 3.23 19.92
C GLN A 126 -5.16 3.54 21.40
N HIS A 127 -5.92 2.80 22.20
CA HIS A 127 -5.97 2.97 23.65
C HIS A 127 -4.57 2.76 24.25
N PHE A 128 -3.83 1.75 23.79
CA PHE A 128 -2.47 1.54 24.29
C PHE A 128 -1.52 2.67 23.91
N LEU A 129 -1.54 3.11 22.64
CA LEU A 129 -0.64 4.16 22.15
C LEU A 129 -0.90 5.52 22.80
N PHE A 130 -2.14 5.88 23.11
CA PHE A 130 -2.46 7.25 23.53
C PHE A 130 -2.88 7.38 24.99
N ASP A 131 -3.36 6.30 25.61
CA ASP A 131 -3.80 6.33 27.01
C ASP A 131 -2.87 5.58 27.96
N LYS A 132 -1.95 4.74 27.46
CA LYS A 132 -1.03 3.95 28.30
C LYS A 132 0.43 4.31 28.05
N LEU A 133 0.88 4.20 26.81
CA LEU A 133 2.29 4.37 26.44
C LEU A 133 2.87 5.79 26.70
N PRO A 134 2.14 6.91 26.54
CA PRO A 134 2.69 8.24 26.77
C PRO A 134 3.07 8.50 28.23
N PHE A 135 2.51 7.73 29.18
CA PHE A 135 2.94 7.78 30.58
C PHE A 135 4.38 7.26 30.76
N TYR A 136 4.85 6.40 29.85
CA TYR A 136 6.16 5.77 29.89
C TYR A 136 7.11 6.28 28.79
N GLY A 137 6.57 6.90 27.74
CA GLY A 137 7.29 7.42 26.58
C GLY A 137 6.98 8.89 26.30
N ASP A 138 7.07 9.27 25.03
CA ASP A 138 6.67 10.59 24.50
C ASP A 138 5.48 10.37 23.55
N PHE A 139 4.52 11.29 23.58
CA PHE A 139 3.38 11.33 22.66
C PHE A 139 3.83 11.31 21.19
N GLU A 140 4.92 12.01 20.85
CA GLU A 140 5.46 12.05 19.48
C GLU A 140 5.81 10.65 18.95
N ASN A 141 6.40 9.79 19.80
CA ASN A 141 6.71 8.42 19.41
C ASN A 141 5.44 7.57 19.19
N SER A 142 4.41 7.81 20.00
CA SER A 142 3.14 7.09 19.90
C SER A 142 2.38 7.49 18.65
N LEU A 143 2.41 8.79 18.31
CA LEU A 143 1.88 9.32 17.06
C LEU A 143 2.63 8.71 15.85
N ALA A 144 3.96 8.68 15.87
CA ALA A 144 4.75 8.09 14.79
C ALA A 144 4.48 6.58 14.60
N MET A 145 4.20 5.84 15.67
CA MET A 145 3.78 4.44 15.57
C MET A 145 2.39 4.30 14.95
N HIS A 146 1.46 5.18 15.32
CA HIS A 146 0.11 5.20 14.73
C HIS A 146 0.16 5.54 13.24
N GLU A 147 0.89 6.58 12.84
CA GLU A 147 1.06 6.95 11.43
C GLU A 147 1.66 5.80 10.62
N ARG A 148 2.71 5.14 11.16
CA ARG A 148 3.31 3.97 10.52
C ARG A 148 2.34 2.80 10.37
N LEU A 149 1.49 2.56 11.37
CA LEU A 149 0.43 1.54 11.28
C LEU A 149 -0.50 1.84 10.11
N ILE A 150 -0.96 3.09 9.98
CA ILE A 150 -1.83 3.50 8.89
C ILE A 150 -1.13 3.34 7.54
N ASP A 151 0.11 3.80 7.40
CA ASP A 151 0.90 3.62 6.18
C ASP A 151 1.07 2.14 5.79
N GLN A 152 1.28 1.27 6.79
CA GLN A 152 1.37 -0.18 6.56
C GLN A 152 0.09 -0.77 6.00
N LEU A 153 -1.10 -0.30 6.44
CA LEU A 153 -2.39 -0.74 5.88
C LEU A 153 -2.48 -0.41 4.39
N TYR A 154 -2.20 0.83 4.00
CA TYR A 154 -2.28 1.22 2.59
C TYR A 154 -1.23 0.52 1.74
N LEU A 155 0.01 0.43 2.22
CA LEU A 155 1.08 -0.25 1.50
C LEU A 155 0.76 -1.74 1.31
N LYS A 156 0.33 -2.44 2.37
CA LYS A 156 0.02 -3.87 2.30
C LYS A 156 -1.16 -4.16 1.39
N PHE A 157 -2.18 -3.31 1.36
CA PHE A 157 -3.28 -3.42 0.39
C PHE A 157 -2.74 -3.47 -1.04
N HIS A 158 -1.88 -2.52 -1.41
CA HIS A 158 -1.30 -2.49 -2.75
C HIS A 158 -0.31 -3.63 -3.02
N LEU A 159 0.45 -4.07 -2.01
CA LEU A 159 1.32 -5.25 -2.14
C LEU A 159 0.52 -6.52 -2.41
N ILE A 160 -0.66 -6.69 -1.80
CA ILE A 160 -1.56 -7.82 -2.08
C ILE A 160 -2.05 -7.77 -3.53
N LEU A 161 -2.44 -6.58 -4.03
CA LEU A 161 -2.83 -6.42 -5.44
C LEU A 161 -1.68 -6.75 -6.40
N PHE A 162 -0.44 -6.43 -6.03
CA PHE A 162 0.76 -6.74 -6.80
C PHE A 162 1.02 -8.24 -6.96
N GLU A 163 0.62 -9.04 -5.97
CA GLU A 163 0.68 -10.49 -6.05
C GLU A 163 -0.50 -11.09 -6.84
N GLY A 164 -1.39 -10.24 -7.39
CA GLY A 164 -2.54 -10.66 -8.19
C GLY A 164 -3.79 -11.01 -7.38
N GLU A 165 -3.77 -10.76 -6.07
CA GLU A 165 -4.91 -11.01 -5.20
C GLU A 165 -5.91 -9.86 -5.20
N THR A 166 -7.17 -10.15 -4.83
CA THR A 166 -8.26 -9.18 -4.80
C THR A 166 -8.97 -9.15 -3.46
N PHE A 167 -9.62 -8.01 -3.18
CA PHE A 167 -10.51 -7.81 -2.04
C PHE A 167 -11.94 -7.74 -2.54
N MET A 168 -12.75 -8.78 -2.34
CA MET A 168 -14.12 -8.84 -2.84
C MET A 168 -15.16 -8.59 -1.75
N THR A 169 -14.76 -8.72 -0.48
CA THR A 169 -15.61 -8.62 0.71
C THR A 169 -14.90 -7.84 1.82
N ASP A 170 -15.66 -7.40 2.83
CA ASP A 170 -15.07 -6.79 4.03
C ASP A 170 -14.22 -7.81 4.83
N SER A 171 -14.55 -9.11 4.78
CA SER A 171 -13.76 -10.20 5.40
C SER A 171 -12.35 -10.29 4.81
N ASP A 172 -12.20 -10.03 3.50
CA ASP A 172 -10.88 -10.03 2.87
C ASP A 172 -9.97 -8.94 3.46
N PHE A 173 -10.53 -7.77 3.81
CA PHE A 173 -9.77 -6.72 4.49
C PHE A 173 -9.40 -7.15 5.91
N GLU A 174 -10.31 -7.78 6.63
CA GLU A 174 -10.04 -8.26 7.98
C GLU A 174 -8.90 -9.29 8.01
N GLU A 175 -9.03 -10.34 7.21
CA GLU A 175 -8.13 -11.50 7.24
C GLU A 175 -6.77 -11.22 6.59
N LYS A 176 -6.74 -10.56 5.43
CA LYS A 176 -5.52 -10.40 4.64
C LYS A 176 -4.73 -9.16 5.01
N LEU A 177 -5.42 -8.14 5.52
CA LEU A 177 -4.86 -6.81 5.74
C LEU A 177 -4.80 -6.43 7.22
N PHE A 178 -5.95 -6.42 7.90
CA PHE A 178 -6.06 -5.87 9.26
C PHE A 178 -5.42 -6.77 10.30
N LEU A 179 -5.84 -8.03 10.42
CA LEU A 179 -5.33 -8.94 11.44
C LEU A 179 -3.79 -9.06 11.40
N PRO A 180 -3.15 -9.34 10.25
CA PRO A 180 -1.69 -9.48 10.22
C PRO A 180 -0.95 -8.21 10.64
N ILE A 181 -1.49 -7.04 10.29
CA ILE A 181 -0.85 -5.75 10.62
C ILE A 181 -1.08 -5.38 12.08
N PHE A 182 -2.30 -5.57 12.59
CA PHE A 182 -2.63 -5.25 13.97
C PHE A 182 -1.91 -6.17 14.95
N GLU A 183 -1.81 -7.47 14.67
CA GLU A 183 -1.03 -8.41 15.48
C GLU A 183 0.45 -8.02 15.52
N ALA A 184 1.04 -7.74 14.36
CA ALA A 184 2.44 -7.31 14.27
C ALA A 184 2.66 -5.97 15.01
N THR A 185 1.73 -5.04 14.87
CA THR A 185 1.81 -3.72 15.53
C THR A 185 1.68 -3.85 17.03
N LYS A 186 0.70 -4.62 17.51
CA LYS A 186 0.51 -4.89 18.94
C LYS A 186 1.78 -5.51 19.53
N SER A 187 2.35 -6.53 18.89
CA SER A 187 3.60 -7.13 19.36
C SER A 187 4.77 -6.14 19.41
N ASN A 188 4.90 -5.27 18.41
CA ASN A 188 5.95 -4.24 18.37
C ASN A 188 5.79 -3.21 19.49
N ILE A 189 4.55 -2.78 19.74
CA ILE A 189 4.21 -1.83 20.80
C ILE A 189 4.51 -2.43 22.18
N GLU A 190 4.09 -3.67 22.41
CA GLU A 190 4.36 -4.38 23.67
C GLU A 190 5.86 -4.49 23.91
N LYS A 191 6.62 -4.94 22.91
CA LYS A 191 8.09 -5.00 22.98
C LYS A 191 8.70 -3.65 23.31
N ARG A 192 8.22 -2.57 22.70
CA ARG A 192 8.74 -1.23 22.94
C ARG A 192 8.42 -0.72 24.35
N ALA A 193 7.22 -1.02 24.85
CA ALA A 193 6.85 -0.71 26.22
C ALA A 193 7.80 -1.41 27.20
N TRP A 194 8.08 -2.71 26.97
CA TRP A 194 9.06 -3.47 27.75
C TRP A 194 10.44 -2.80 27.78
N GLU A 195 10.99 -2.43 26.61
CA GLU A 195 12.30 -1.77 26.50
C GLU A 195 12.37 -0.43 27.27
N LEU A 196 11.34 0.40 27.18
CA LEU A 196 11.31 1.71 27.85
C LEU A 196 11.29 1.58 29.38
N LEU A 197 10.70 0.50 29.89
CA LEU A 197 10.53 0.26 31.32
C LEU A 197 11.78 -0.37 31.94
N GLU A 198 12.44 -1.29 31.23
CA GLU A 198 13.77 -1.81 31.64
C GLU A 198 14.78 -0.67 31.79
N VAL A 199 14.80 0.28 30.85
CA VAL A 199 15.71 1.43 30.88
C VAL A 199 15.37 2.40 32.02
N LYS A 200 14.09 2.53 32.39
CA LYS A 200 13.63 3.48 33.42
C LYS A 200 13.47 2.87 34.83
N GLY A 201 13.64 1.55 34.99
CA GLY A 201 13.64 0.87 36.29
C GLY A 201 12.26 0.76 36.97
N TYR A 202 11.18 0.68 36.18
CA TYR A 202 9.81 0.52 36.72
C TYR A 202 9.53 -0.92 37.19
N ASP A 203 8.59 -1.07 38.13
CA ASP A 203 8.18 -2.36 38.71
C ASP A 203 7.36 -3.20 37.72
N MET A 204 7.67 -4.50 37.64
CA MET A 204 7.08 -5.50 36.75
C MET A 204 5.60 -5.79 37.09
N GLU A 205 5.18 -5.58 38.35
CA GLU A 205 3.78 -5.79 38.77
C GLU A 205 2.82 -4.75 38.19
N GLU A 206 3.22 -3.48 38.10
CA GLU A 206 2.42 -2.43 37.45
C GLU A 206 2.25 -2.71 35.95
N LEU A 207 3.27 -3.28 35.32
CA LEU A 207 3.25 -3.63 33.89
C LEU A 207 2.25 -4.75 33.56
N SER A 208 2.10 -5.76 34.41
CA SER A 208 1.08 -6.80 34.21
C SER A 208 -0.33 -6.20 34.15
N LYS A 209 -0.60 -5.16 34.96
CA LYS A 209 -1.90 -4.48 34.99
C LYS A 209 -2.15 -3.63 33.74
N VAL A 210 -1.09 -3.07 33.14
CA VAL A 210 -1.19 -2.24 31.93
C VAL A 210 -1.35 -3.10 30.67
N LEU A 211 -0.72 -4.29 30.62
CA LEU A 211 -0.73 -5.22 29.48
C LEU A 211 -1.88 -6.26 29.51
N GLN A 212 -2.56 -6.49 30.64
CA GLN A 212 -3.61 -7.51 30.79
C GLN A 212 -5.04 -7.05 30.43
N CYS A 213 -5.22 -5.90 29.78
CA CYS A 213 -6.50 -5.43 29.24
C CYS A 213 -6.34 -5.11 27.77
#